data_AF-A0A2E5ML46-F1
#
_entry.id   AF-A0A2E5ML46-F1
#
_cell.length_a   1.000
_cell.length_b   1.000
_cell.length_c   1.000
_cell.angle_alpha   90.00
_cell.angle_beta   90.00
_cell.angle_gamma   90.00
#
_symmetry.space_group_name_H-M   'P 1'
#
loop_
_entity.id
_entity.type
_entity.pdbx_description
1 polymer ?
#
loop_
_entity_poly.entity_id
_entity_poly.type
_entity_poly.pdbx_seq_one_letter_code
_entity_poly.pdbx_strand_id
1 'polypeptide(L)'
;MILLRLLNRHTLFEDSLMRFSHLLGAFPLTLLLGCSLVSANITATSSSDDGHVAENTLDGSLAGWSRWSSKGDWEWIQYDLGEPQQLLAVEIAFHRGDQRQAYFDLQSSTDGVQWEPLIEDTSSSGSTRDFETIDVPDTTARYVRYVGWGNSNNLWNSITEIRFVTETDVDPLPPVGDWWQPAQGLTWQWQLTGTINTGYDAQMYGIDLFDSDITLIESLQQSGRRVLCYFSAGSYEDWRTDGHLFTSSDLGDPMGDWEGENWLDIRSANVRDIMRARMVLAQTKGCDGVEPDNVDGYANSTGLPLTYADQISYNRFLADTAHELGLAVALKNDLGQVEDLVTYFDLAINESCHKYNECFLLQPFITQNKPVLNAEYASKYVNDPTARETLCNASKAFGMHTLVLPRNLHDGFRLDCGM
;
A
#
# COMPACT_ATOMS: atom_id res chain seq x y z
N MET A 1 82.99 22.06 1.86
CA MET A 1 82.99 22.76 3.17
C MET A 1 82.03 21.99 4.06
N ILE A 2 82.50 21.01 4.86
CA ILE A 2 83.05 21.20 6.24
C ILE A 2 81.93 21.83 7.11
N LEU A 3 81.25 21.17 8.05
CA LEU A 3 81.73 20.56 9.33
C LEU A 3 80.48 19.87 9.96
N LEU A 4 80.41 18.57 10.27
CA LEU A 4 80.91 17.79 11.43
C LEU A 4 80.48 18.26 12.84
N ARG A 5 79.73 17.39 13.55
CA ARG A 5 79.87 16.91 14.97
C ARG A 5 78.59 16.09 15.32
N LEU A 6 78.56 14.75 15.44
CA LEU A 6 79.16 13.84 16.45
C LEU A 6 78.85 14.30 17.89
N LEU A 7 78.39 13.51 18.86
CA LEU A 7 78.20 12.06 19.06
C LEU A 7 77.57 11.86 20.46
N ASN A 8 77.00 10.67 20.70
CA ASN A 8 76.93 9.94 21.99
C ASN A 8 75.89 10.41 23.04
N ARG A 9 75.20 9.53 23.81
CA ARG A 9 75.41 8.11 24.13
C ARG A 9 74.21 7.55 24.94
N HIS A 10 74.09 6.21 24.95
CA HIS A 10 73.54 5.35 26.03
C HIS A 10 72.02 5.36 26.29
N THR A 11 71.30 4.27 26.59
CA THR A 11 71.53 2.81 26.65
C THR A 11 70.13 2.18 26.80
N LEU A 12 69.97 0.96 26.27
CA LEU A 12 68.83 0.04 26.45
C LEU A 12 68.51 -0.22 27.92
N PHE A 13 67.24 -0.44 28.30
CA PHE A 13 66.77 -1.50 29.22
C PHE A 13 65.22 -1.55 29.30
N GLU A 14 64.74 -2.70 29.76
CA GLU A 14 63.47 -3.42 29.55
C GLU A 14 62.17 -2.83 30.16
N ASP A 15 61.08 -3.51 29.76
CA ASP A 15 59.77 -3.68 30.41
C ASP A 15 58.74 -2.53 30.38
N SER A 16 57.68 -2.73 29.58
CA SER A 16 56.32 -2.56 30.09
C SER A 16 55.28 -3.32 29.26
N LEU A 17 54.54 -4.16 29.96
CA LEU A 17 53.22 -4.67 29.60
C LEU A 17 52.25 -3.53 29.22
N MET A 18 51.43 -3.73 28.17
CA MET A 18 50.05 -3.25 28.02
C MET A 18 49.46 -3.94 26.77
N ARG A 19 48.79 -5.09 26.93
CA ARG A 19 47.32 -5.22 27.00
C ARG A 19 46.60 -4.37 25.94
N PHE A 20 46.13 -5.08 24.90
CA PHE A 20 45.05 -4.66 24.02
C PHE A 20 43.83 -4.27 24.88
N SER A 21 43.51 -2.97 24.90
CA SER A 21 42.26 -2.45 25.44
C SER A 21 41.26 -2.28 24.30
N HIS A 22 40.13 -2.96 24.44
CA HIS A 22 38.89 -2.74 23.72
C HIS A 22 38.57 -1.25 23.57
N LEU A 23 38.39 -0.78 22.34
CA LEU A 23 37.50 0.35 22.09
C LEU A 23 36.08 -0.21 21.92
N LEU A 24 35.36 -0.24 23.04
CA LEU A 24 33.90 -0.21 23.05
C LEU A 24 33.50 1.21 22.59
N GLY A 25 33.22 1.35 21.30
CA GLY A 25 32.47 2.51 20.79
C GLY A 25 31.02 2.36 21.25
N ALA A 26 30.65 3.12 22.28
CA ALA A 26 29.25 3.26 22.67
C ALA A 26 28.49 3.94 21.52
N PHE A 27 27.68 3.18 20.79
CA PHE A 27 26.61 3.75 19.99
C PHE A 27 25.61 4.40 20.95
N PRO A 28 25.23 5.68 20.75
CA PRO A 28 24.14 6.23 21.52
C PRO A 28 22.89 5.46 21.10
N LEU A 29 22.30 4.74 22.06
CA LEU A 29 20.95 4.21 21.93
C LEU A 29 20.03 5.43 21.95
N THR A 30 19.80 6.03 20.78
CA THR A 30 18.67 6.94 20.58
C THR A 30 17.43 6.12 20.83
N LEU A 31 16.83 6.35 22.00
CA LEU A 31 15.47 5.94 22.31
C LEU A 31 14.58 6.56 21.23
N LEU A 32 14.26 5.80 20.19
CA LEU A 32 13.12 6.09 19.34
C LEU A 32 11.91 6.05 20.29
N LEU A 33 11.50 7.22 20.77
CA LEU A 33 10.11 7.38 21.15
C LEU A 33 9.34 7.01 19.90
N GLY A 34 8.66 5.86 19.94
CA GLY A 34 7.62 5.56 18.96
C GLY A 34 6.68 6.75 18.99
N CYS A 35 6.77 7.58 17.95
CA CYS A 35 5.71 8.51 17.65
C CYS A 35 4.54 7.60 17.29
N SER A 36 3.57 7.46 18.20
CA SER A 36 2.26 7.01 17.79
C SER A 36 1.84 7.97 16.68
N LEU A 37 1.77 7.46 15.45
CA LEU A 37 1.02 8.10 14.37
C LEU A 37 -0.43 8.16 14.85
N VAL A 38 -0.76 9.25 15.55
CA VAL A 38 -2.14 9.68 15.65
C VAL A 38 -2.45 10.13 14.24
N SER A 39 -3.12 9.27 13.46
CA SER A 39 -3.83 9.72 12.26
C SER A 39 -4.63 10.94 12.68
N ALA A 40 -4.25 12.11 12.18
CA ALA A 40 -4.97 13.33 12.50
C ALA A 40 -6.32 13.23 11.82
N ASN A 41 -7.38 12.99 12.60
CA ASN A 41 -8.74 12.97 12.07
C ASN A 41 -9.05 14.38 11.54
N ILE A 42 -9.06 14.53 10.22
CA ILE A 42 -9.46 15.77 9.57
C ILE A 42 -10.92 16.03 9.92
N THR A 43 -11.24 17.26 10.31
CA THR A 43 -12.63 17.68 10.57
C THR A 43 -13.03 18.81 9.64
N ALA A 44 -14.30 18.84 9.24
CA ALA A 44 -14.82 19.86 8.33
C ALA A 44 -15.89 20.72 9.00
N THR A 45 -15.92 22.00 8.68
CA THR A 45 -16.96 22.96 9.04
C THR A 45 -17.25 23.89 7.87
N SER A 46 -18.45 24.44 7.75
CA SER A 46 -18.80 25.33 6.64
C SER A 46 -19.53 26.59 7.10
N SER A 47 -19.61 27.58 6.21
CA SER A 47 -20.40 28.80 6.40
C SER A 47 -21.89 28.49 6.53
N SER A 48 -22.39 27.61 5.66
CA SER A 48 -23.75 27.10 5.65
C SER A 48 -23.85 25.83 4.81
N ASP A 49 -25.03 25.21 4.78
CA ASP A 49 -25.36 24.07 3.94
C ASP A 49 -26.87 24.00 3.62
N ASP A 50 -27.25 23.21 2.62
CA ASP A 50 -28.66 22.92 2.25
C ASP A 50 -29.17 21.55 2.75
N GLY A 51 -28.55 21.00 3.82
CA GLY A 51 -28.72 19.62 4.29
C GLY A 51 -27.65 18.66 3.76
N HIS A 52 -26.79 19.14 2.86
CA HIS A 52 -25.57 18.49 2.41
C HIS A 52 -24.38 19.08 3.17
N VAL A 53 -24.07 18.47 4.32
CA VAL A 53 -23.14 18.99 5.34
C VAL A 53 -21.67 18.86 4.96
N ALA A 54 -20.79 19.53 5.71
CA ALA A 54 -19.35 19.59 5.43
C ALA A 54 -18.65 18.22 5.54
N GLU A 55 -19.07 17.39 6.49
CA GLU A 55 -18.52 16.07 6.78
C GLU A 55 -18.66 15.09 5.62
N ASN A 56 -19.66 15.29 4.75
CA ASN A 56 -19.85 14.49 3.54
C ASN A 56 -18.68 14.62 2.54
N THR A 57 -17.76 15.57 2.74
CA THR A 57 -16.59 15.73 1.86
C THR A 57 -15.35 14.95 2.33
N LEU A 58 -15.48 14.18 3.41
CA LEU A 58 -14.42 13.39 4.03
C LEU A 58 -14.86 11.93 4.27
N ASP A 59 -15.93 11.47 3.62
CA ASP A 59 -16.52 10.14 3.86
C ASP A 59 -16.10 9.08 2.82
N GLY A 60 -15.31 9.47 1.81
CA GLY A 60 -14.83 8.62 0.74
C GLY A 60 -15.87 8.32 -0.36
N SER A 61 -17.04 8.96 -0.35
CA SER A 61 -18.11 8.75 -1.32
C SER A 61 -18.17 9.87 -2.37
N LEU A 62 -17.85 9.52 -3.63
CA LEU A 62 -18.10 10.38 -4.81
C LEU A 62 -19.57 10.45 -5.26
N ALA A 63 -20.49 9.82 -4.51
CA ALA A 63 -21.90 9.80 -4.87
C ALA A 63 -22.51 11.20 -4.73
N GLY A 64 -23.25 11.66 -5.73
CA GLY A 64 -23.75 13.05 -5.73
C GLY A 64 -24.71 13.42 -4.58
N TRP A 65 -25.23 12.44 -3.83
CA TRP A 65 -26.00 12.69 -2.60
C TRP A 65 -25.11 12.93 -1.38
N SER A 66 -23.89 12.39 -1.36
CA SER A 66 -22.86 12.72 -0.37
C SER A 66 -21.99 13.83 -0.92
N ARG A 67 -22.29 15.04 -0.46
CA ARG A 67 -21.56 16.25 -0.84
C ARG A 67 -21.74 17.28 0.26
N TRP A 68 -20.88 18.29 0.26
CA TRP A 68 -21.23 19.59 0.82
C TRP A 68 -21.94 20.43 -0.24
N SER A 69 -22.92 21.25 0.13
CA SER A 69 -23.49 22.25 -0.78
C SER A 69 -23.98 23.50 -0.09
N SER A 70 -23.57 24.65 -0.62
CA SER A 70 -24.05 25.95 -0.18
C SER A 70 -24.25 26.91 -1.36
N LYS A 71 -25.22 27.82 -1.27
CA LYS A 71 -25.57 28.75 -2.35
C LYS A 71 -25.23 30.18 -1.97
N GLY A 72 -24.35 30.79 -2.74
CA GLY A 72 -23.96 32.17 -2.58
C GLY A 72 -22.52 32.41 -3.00
N ASP A 73 -22.18 33.68 -3.15
CA ASP A 73 -20.79 34.10 -3.23
C ASP A 73 -20.22 34.10 -1.80
N TRP A 74 -18.93 33.76 -1.67
CA TRP A 74 -18.21 33.70 -0.38
C TRP A 74 -18.64 32.58 0.58
N GLU A 75 -19.42 31.61 0.10
CA GLU A 75 -19.69 30.41 0.88
C GLU A 75 -18.41 29.58 0.97
N TRP A 76 -18.08 29.12 2.18
CA TRP A 76 -16.82 28.44 2.44
C TRP A 76 -17.03 27.12 3.16
N ILE A 77 -16.09 26.20 2.93
CA ILE A 77 -15.87 25.01 3.73
C ILE A 77 -14.41 25.01 4.19
N GLN A 78 -14.21 24.67 5.44
CA GLN A 78 -12.93 24.71 6.14
C GLN A 78 -12.65 23.35 6.76
N TYR A 79 -11.38 22.97 6.68
CA TYR A 79 -10.85 21.71 7.17
C TYR A 79 -9.81 22.00 8.24
N ASP A 80 -9.89 21.34 9.39
CA ASP A 80 -8.82 21.28 10.41
C ASP A 80 -8.09 19.95 10.24
N LEU A 81 -6.82 20.01 9.83
CA LEU A 81 -5.92 18.87 9.67
C LEU A 81 -5.43 18.32 11.03
N GLY A 82 -5.89 18.89 12.15
CA GLY A 82 -5.54 18.48 13.51
C GLY A 82 -4.26 19.13 14.03
N GLU A 83 -3.21 19.16 13.21
CA GLU A 83 -1.93 19.80 13.51
C GLU A 83 -1.35 20.52 12.26
N PRO A 84 -0.39 21.45 12.43
CA PRO A 84 0.28 22.05 11.29
C PRO A 84 1.09 21.02 10.50
N GLN A 85 0.75 20.84 9.22
CA GLN A 85 1.39 19.94 8.27
C GLN A 85 1.90 20.73 7.05
N GLN A 86 2.92 20.21 6.36
CA GLN A 86 3.38 20.82 5.11
C GLN A 86 2.43 20.40 3.97
N LEU A 87 1.56 21.30 3.51
CA LEU A 87 0.62 21.08 2.42
C LEU A 87 1.30 21.31 1.06
N LEU A 88 1.05 20.44 0.10
CA LEU A 88 1.66 20.44 -1.24
C LEU A 88 0.61 20.51 -2.36
N ALA A 89 -0.51 19.80 -2.20
CA ALA A 89 -1.62 19.85 -3.14
C ALA A 89 -2.96 19.63 -2.42
N VAL A 90 -4.04 19.99 -3.09
CA VAL A 90 -5.41 19.70 -2.64
C VAL A 90 -6.12 18.98 -3.77
N GLU A 91 -6.66 17.79 -3.51
CA GLU A 91 -7.42 17.05 -4.51
C GLU A 91 -8.91 17.25 -4.25
N ILE A 92 -9.67 17.68 -5.25
CA ILE A 92 -11.09 18.00 -5.08
C ILE A 92 -11.91 17.27 -6.14
N ALA A 93 -12.90 16.49 -5.71
CA ALA A 93 -13.95 15.99 -6.58
C ALA A 93 -15.17 16.92 -6.51
N PHE A 94 -15.61 17.43 -7.66
CA PHE A 94 -16.68 18.41 -7.75
C PHE A 94 -18.03 17.76 -8.11
N HIS A 95 -19.12 18.22 -7.45
CA HIS A 95 -20.46 17.76 -7.81
C HIS A 95 -20.84 18.22 -9.23
N ARG A 96 -21.03 17.23 -10.11
CA ARG A 96 -21.23 17.41 -11.56
C ARG A 96 -20.03 18.07 -12.24
N GLY A 97 -18.82 17.75 -11.79
CA GLY A 97 -17.58 18.27 -12.36
C GLY A 97 -17.36 17.90 -13.83
N ASP A 98 -18.13 16.98 -14.41
CA ASP A 98 -18.16 16.65 -15.84
C ASP A 98 -19.16 17.49 -16.68
N GLN A 99 -19.94 18.35 -16.02
CA GLN A 99 -21.04 19.11 -16.64
C GLN A 99 -20.95 20.62 -16.40
N ARG A 100 -20.12 21.06 -15.44
CA ARG A 100 -19.94 22.46 -15.08
C ARG A 100 -18.59 22.68 -14.42
N GLN A 101 -18.06 23.89 -14.57
CA GLN A 101 -16.88 24.35 -13.85
C GLN A 101 -17.29 24.97 -12.52
N ALA A 102 -16.59 24.65 -11.44
CA ALA A 102 -16.68 25.37 -10.17
C ALA A 102 -15.67 26.54 -10.17
N TYR A 103 -16.00 27.64 -9.50
CA TYR A 103 -15.12 28.80 -9.34
C TYR A 103 -14.80 28.96 -7.85
N PHE A 104 -13.52 29.09 -7.51
CA PHE A 104 -13.10 29.07 -6.10
C PHE A 104 -11.73 29.70 -5.85
N ASP A 105 -11.47 29.96 -4.58
CA ASP A 105 -10.14 30.21 -4.02
C ASP A 105 -9.81 29.13 -2.99
N LEU A 106 -8.52 28.91 -2.74
CA LEU A 106 -8.05 28.16 -1.57
C LEU A 106 -7.22 29.08 -0.68
N GLN A 107 -7.42 28.94 0.63
CA GLN A 107 -6.69 29.66 1.66
C GLN A 107 -6.14 28.68 2.69
N SER A 108 -5.04 29.03 3.34
CA SER A 108 -4.45 28.28 4.44
C SER A 108 -4.35 29.11 5.70
N SER A 109 -4.26 28.42 6.84
CA SER A 109 -4.00 29.03 8.13
C SER A 109 -3.30 28.05 9.07
N THR A 110 -2.51 28.55 10.01
CA THR A 110 -1.93 27.75 11.11
C THR A 110 -2.72 27.87 12.42
N ASP A 111 -3.55 28.92 12.55
CA ASP A 111 -4.27 29.26 13.79
C ASP A 111 -5.81 29.30 13.62
N GLY A 112 -6.31 29.16 12.40
CA GLY A 112 -7.73 29.22 12.04
C GLY A 112 -8.31 30.64 12.03
N VAL A 113 -7.49 31.66 12.29
CA VAL A 113 -7.90 33.06 12.45
C VAL A 113 -7.30 33.94 11.35
N GLN A 114 -6.00 33.84 11.10
CA GLN A 114 -5.31 34.54 10.01
C GLN A 114 -5.24 33.62 8.80
N TRP A 115 -5.71 34.10 7.65
CA TRP A 115 -5.84 33.33 6.43
C TRP A 115 -4.96 33.93 5.33
N GLU A 116 -4.14 33.08 4.72
CA GLU A 116 -3.28 33.44 3.60
C GLU A 116 -3.77 32.75 2.32
N PRO A 117 -3.78 33.43 1.16
CA PRO A 117 -4.19 32.81 -0.09
C PRO A 117 -3.19 31.74 -0.55
N LEU A 118 -3.71 30.58 -0.95
CA LEU A 118 -2.95 29.53 -1.65
C LEU A 118 -3.11 29.66 -3.17
N ILE A 119 -4.35 29.88 -3.62
CA ILE A 119 -4.69 30.14 -5.02
C ILE A 119 -5.96 31.00 -5.04
N GLU A 120 -6.03 31.94 -5.99
CA GLU A 120 -7.14 32.85 -6.17
C GLU A 120 -7.63 32.81 -7.62
N ASP A 121 -8.91 33.14 -7.84
CA ASP A 121 -9.55 33.22 -9.15
C ASP A 121 -9.42 31.93 -9.97
N THR A 122 -9.46 30.76 -9.32
CA THR A 122 -9.30 29.46 -9.98
C THR A 122 -10.63 28.83 -10.39
N SER A 123 -10.55 27.83 -11.27
CA SER A 123 -11.72 27.07 -11.74
C SER A 123 -11.40 25.60 -11.93
N SER A 124 -12.38 24.74 -11.62
CA SER A 124 -12.28 23.31 -11.96
C SER A 124 -12.35 23.07 -13.47
N SER A 125 -11.88 21.90 -13.91
CA SER A 125 -11.78 21.54 -15.33
C SER A 125 -13.14 21.54 -16.05
N GLY A 126 -14.21 21.12 -15.35
CA GLY A 126 -15.50 20.86 -15.98
C GLY A 126 -15.54 19.56 -16.79
N SER A 127 -14.56 18.65 -16.62
CA SER A 127 -14.38 17.46 -17.44
C SER A 127 -14.48 16.12 -16.70
N THR A 128 -14.45 16.09 -15.37
CA THR A 128 -14.44 14.85 -14.58
C THR A 128 -15.28 14.96 -13.31
N ARG A 129 -15.79 13.82 -12.83
CA ARG A 129 -16.42 13.69 -11.50
C ARG A 129 -15.48 13.05 -10.47
N ASP A 130 -14.31 12.61 -10.92
CA ASP A 130 -13.23 12.13 -10.06
C ASP A 130 -12.43 13.33 -9.52
N PHE A 131 -11.38 13.03 -8.75
CA PHE A 131 -10.51 14.06 -8.18
C PHE A 131 -9.77 14.86 -9.25
N GLU A 132 -9.73 16.18 -9.03
CA GLU A 132 -8.80 17.08 -9.69
C GLU A 132 -7.73 17.49 -8.69
N THR A 133 -6.47 17.23 -9.00
CA THR A 133 -5.33 17.68 -8.18
C THR A 133 -5.06 19.16 -8.46
N ILE A 134 -5.19 19.99 -7.43
CA ILE A 134 -4.87 21.42 -7.45
C ILE A 134 -3.51 21.61 -6.80
N ASP A 135 -2.51 21.88 -7.64
CA ASP A 135 -1.17 22.27 -7.20
C ASP A 135 -1.22 23.62 -6.47
N VAL A 136 -0.71 23.68 -5.25
CA VAL A 136 -0.67 24.90 -4.42
C VAL A 136 0.76 25.15 -3.94
N PRO A 137 1.12 26.39 -3.55
CA PRO A 137 2.44 26.63 -3.00
C PRO A 137 2.68 25.81 -1.73
N ASP A 138 3.80 25.08 -1.67
CA ASP A 138 4.26 24.33 -0.50
C ASP A 138 4.21 25.21 0.76
N THR A 139 3.25 24.95 1.65
CA THR A 139 2.95 25.82 2.80
C THR A 139 2.65 24.99 4.04
N THR A 140 3.20 25.40 5.19
CA THR A 140 2.78 24.82 6.47
C THR A 140 1.37 25.32 6.83
N ALA A 141 0.39 24.40 6.86
CA ALA A 141 -1.00 24.68 7.15
C ALA A 141 -1.56 23.69 8.18
N ARG A 142 -2.35 24.17 9.13
CA ARG A 142 -3.24 23.33 9.95
C ARG A 142 -4.65 23.37 9.41
N TYR A 143 -5.05 24.50 8.86
CA TYR A 143 -6.37 24.70 8.31
C TYR A 143 -6.28 25.02 6.83
N VAL A 144 -7.20 24.44 6.06
CA VAL A 144 -7.39 24.78 4.64
C VAL A 144 -8.84 25.17 4.46
N ARG A 145 -9.09 26.24 3.68
CA ARG A 145 -10.43 26.73 3.40
C ARG A 145 -10.62 26.87 1.89
N TYR A 146 -11.69 26.26 1.41
CA TYR A 146 -12.24 26.52 0.09
C TYR A 146 -13.23 27.67 0.19
N VAL A 147 -13.09 28.68 -0.67
CA VAL A 147 -14.02 29.81 -0.80
C VAL A 147 -14.67 29.73 -2.16
N GLY A 148 -15.99 29.54 -2.21
CA GLY A 148 -16.74 29.30 -3.42
C GLY A 148 -17.35 30.56 -4.04
N TRP A 149 -17.26 30.64 -5.37
CA TRP A 149 -17.79 31.71 -6.22
C TRP A 149 -18.88 31.18 -7.18
N GLY A 150 -19.51 30.06 -6.83
CA GLY A 150 -20.50 29.38 -7.65
C GLY A 150 -19.87 28.50 -8.72
N ASN A 151 -20.58 28.37 -9.84
CA ASN A 151 -20.20 27.54 -10.97
C ASN A 151 -20.70 28.14 -12.29
N SER A 152 -20.29 27.55 -13.41
CA SER A 152 -20.63 28.02 -14.76
C SER A 152 -22.14 28.09 -15.07
N ASN A 153 -23.01 27.49 -14.24
CA ASN A 153 -24.46 27.50 -14.42
C ASN A 153 -25.21 28.38 -13.41
N ASN A 154 -24.72 28.50 -12.17
CA ASN A 154 -25.41 29.18 -11.06
C ASN A 154 -24.49 29.39 -9.84
N LEU A 155 -25.02 30.02 -8.78
CA LEU A 155 -24.28 30.37 -7.56
C LEU A 155 -24.15 29.22 -6.52
N TRP A 156 -24.31 27.96 -6.91
CA TRP A 156 -24.11 26.83 -5.98
C TRP A 156 -22.64 26.41 -5.92
N ASN A 157 -22.13 26.21 -4.71
CA ASN A 157 -20.84 25.60 -4.41
C ASN A 157 -21.11 24.18 -3.94
N SER A 158 -20.42 23.19 -4.52
CA SER A 158 -20.71 21.79 -4.24
C SER A 158 -19.48 20.90 -4.45
N ILE A 159 -18.95 20.35 -3.37
CA ILE A 159 -17.81 19.43 -3.36
C ILE A 159 -18.34 18.06 -2.92
N THR A 160 -18.02 17.00 -3.69
CA THR A 160 -18.33 15.63 -3.27
C THR A 160 -17.28 15.09 -2.32
N GLU A 161 -16.00 15.30 -2.61
CA GLU A 161 -14.91 14.78 -1.77
C GLU A 161 -13.68 15.70 -1.87
N ILE A 162 -12.89 15.76 -0.80
CA ILE A 162 -11.61 16.47 -0.79
C ILE A 162 -10.52 15.62 -0.13
N ARG A 163 -9.29 15.77 -0.60
CA ARG A 163 -8.09 15.22 0.04
C ARG A 163 -7.02 16.31 0.11
N PHE A 164 -6.15 16.20 1.10
CA PHE A 164 -5.00 17.08 1.27
C PHE A 164 -3.76 16.23 1.03
N VAL A 165 -2.87 16.69 0.17
CA VAL A 165 -1.58 16.05 -0.07
C VAL A 165 -0.57 16.83 0.77
N THR A 166 -0.12 16.23 1.86
CA THR A 166 0.90 16.80 2.75
C THR A 166 2.26 16.12 2.57
N GLU A 167 3.36 16.66 3.09
CA GLU A 167 4.66 15.94 3.13
C GLU A 167 4.58 14.60 3.89
N THR A 168 3.57 14.41 4.75
CA THR A 168 3.29 13.10 5.36
C THR A 168 2.46 12.19 4.44
N ASP A 169 1.81 12.73 3.40
CA ASP A 169 1.11 11.98 2.34
C ASP A 169 1.98 11.77 1.09
N VAL A 170 3.00 12.60 0.87
CA VAL A 170 4.18 12.23 0.09
C VAL A 170 5.00 11.36 1.00
N ASP A 171 4.47 10.15 1.20
CA ASP A 171 5.12 9.11 1.95
C ASP A 171 6.61 9.14 1.57
N PRO A 172 7.53 9.23 2.53
CA PRO A 172 8.94 9.03 2.22
C PRO A 172 9.00 7.82 1.31
N LEU A 173 9.54 8.00 0.09
CA LEU A 173 9.72 6.90 -0.85
C LEU A 173 10.12 5.67 -0.03
N PRO A 174 9.39 4.54 -0.17
CA PRO A 174 9.57 3.39 0.72
C PRO A 174 11.06 3.16 0.86
N PRO A 175 11.56 3.03 2.11
CA PRO A 175 12.98 3.18 2.40
C PRO A 175 13.77 2.31 1.44
N VAL A 176 14.63 2.84 0.56
CA VAL A 176 15.35 1.98 -0.41
C VAL A 176 16.26 1.03 0.37
N GLY A 177 15.74 -0.16 0.68
CA GLY A 177 16.38 -1.15 1.53
C GLY A 177 16.90 -2.32 0.71
N ASP A 178 17.77 -3.11 1.33
CA ASP A 178 18.44 -4.25 0.70
C ASP A 178 17.54 -5.50 0.59
N TRP A 179 16.23 -5.35 0.39
CA TRP A 179 15.34 -6.50 0.15
C TRP A 179 15.29 -6.89 -1.33
N TRP A 180 14.70 -8.06 -1.60
CA TRP A 180 14.57 -8.56 -2.95
C TRP A 180 13.56 -7.73 -3.76
N GLN A 181 14.03 -7.13 -4.85
CA GLN A 181 13.23 -6.37 -5.81
C GLN A 181 12.95 -7.24 -7.06
N PRO A 182 11.79 -7.92 -7.16
CA PRO A 182 11.43 -8.70 -8.33
C PRO A 182 11.25 -7.80 -9.56
N ALA A 183 11.81 -8.21 -10.69
CA ALA A 183 11.67 -7.51 -11.96
C ALA A 183 10.66 -8.22 -12.87
N GLN A 184 10.16 -7.51 -13.88
CA GLN A 184 9.42 -8.14 -14.97
C GLN A 184 10.17 -9.34 -15.58
N GLY A 185 9.41 -10.30 -16.10
CA GLY A 185 9.97 -11.55 -16.63
C GLY A 185 10.10 -12.67 -15.60
N LEU A 186 9.75 -12.40 -14.32
CA LEU A 186 9.80 -13.39 -13.24
C LEU A 186 8.97 -14.63 -13.59
N THR A 187 9.60 -15.80 -13.61
CA THR A 187 8.88 -17.07 -13.71
C THR A 187 8.49 -17.58 -12.33
N TRP A 188 7.28 -18.11 -12.21
CA TRP A 188 6.71 -18.41 -10.89
C TRP A 188 5.94 -19.74 -10.85
N GLN A 189 5.78 -20.25 -9.64
CA GLN A 189 4.89 -21.34 -9.27
C GLN A 189 4.12 -20.91 -8.02
N TRP A 190 2.83 -21.21 -7.98
CA TRP A 190 1.99 -20.92 -6.82
C TRP A 190 1.22 -22.15 -6.39
N GLN A 191 1.49 -22.57 -5.15
CA GLN A 191 0.91 -23.76 -4.57
C GLN A 191 0.81 -23.59 -3.06
N LEU A 192 -0.41 -23.53 -2.54
CA LEU A 192 -0.67 -23.30 -1.12
C LEU A 192 -1.07 -24.56 -0.36
N THR A 193 -1.42 -25.64 -1.06
CA THR A 193 -1.88 -26.88 -0.43
C THR A 193 -1.17 -28.13 -0.96
N GLY A 194 -1.20 -29.18 -0.15
CA GLY A 194 -0.57 -30.47 -0.47
C GLY A 194 0.96 -30.42 -0.39
N THR A 195 1.62 -31.43 -0.97
CA THR A 195 3.08 -31.46 -1.05
C THR A 195 3.55 -30.55 -2.17
N ILE A 196 4.36 -29.53 -1.85
CA ILE A 196 4.87 -28.56 -2.81
C ILE A 196 5.71 -29.24 -3.90
N ASN A 197 5.30 -29.08 -5.16
CA ASN A 197 6.01 -29.62 -6.31
C ASN A 197 7.17 -28.71 -6.69
N THR A 198 8.37 -29.07 -6.26
CA THR A 198 9.60 -28.32 -6.54
C THR A 198 10.21 -28.62 -7.91
N GLY A 199 9.52 -29.36 -8.79
CA GLY A 199 10.04 -29.81 -10.07
C GLY A 199 10.00 -28.76 -11.19
N TYR A 200 9.26 -27.66 -11.01
CA TYR A 200 9.12 -26.62 -12.04
C TYR A 200 10.35 -25.71 -12.11
N ASP A 201 10.72 -25.35 -13.34
CA ASP A 201 11.72 -24.33 -13.63
C ASP A 201 11.10 -22.93 -13.46
N ALA A 202 10.92 -22.55 -12.19
CA ALA A 202 10.38 -21.27 -11.77
C ALA A 202 11.40 -20.55 -10.88
N GLN A 203 11.59 -19.25 -11.12
CA GLN A 203 12.47 -18.40 -10.33
C GLN A 203 11.92 -18.09 -8.95
N MET A 204 10.59 -18.08 -8.78
CA MET A 204 9.93 -17.85 -7.50
C MET A 204 8.83 -18.89 -7.23
N TYR A 205 8.71 -19.28 -5.96
CA TYR A 205 7.65 -20.14 -5.45
C TYR A 205 6.83 -19.39 -4.40
N GLY A 206 5.54 -19.23 -4.65
CA GLY A 206 4.55 -18.79 -3.67
C GLY A 206 3.99 -19.99 -2.91
N ILE A 207 4.20 -20.03 -1.60
CA ILE A 207 3.82 -21.15 -0.71
C ILE A 207 3.21 -20.65 0.58
N ASP A 208 2.40 -21.47 1.26
CA ASP A 208 1.77 -21.11 2.53
C ASP A 208 2.81 -20.90 3.66
N LEU A 209 2.71 -19.77 4.37
CA LEU A 209 3.62 -19.40 5.45
C LEU A 209 3.59 -20.39 6.61
N PHE A 210 2.42 -20.90 7.00
CA PHE A 210 2.29 -21.75 8.19
C PHE A 210 2.59 -23.20 7.87
N ASP A 211 2.13 -23.70 6.72
CA ASP A 211 2.17 -25.12 6.38
C ASP A 211 3.49 -25.55 5.70
N SER A 212 4.34 -24.59 5.31
CA SER A 212 5.63 -24.88 4.67
C SER A 212 6.79 -24.84 5.67
N ASP A 213 7.50 -25.95 5.87
CA ASP A 213 8.66 -25.99 6.78
C ASP A 213 9.86 -25.16 6.28
N ILE A 214 10.70 -24.69 7.22
CA ILE A 214 11.93 -23.94 6.92
C ILE A 214 12.85 -24.73 5.96
N THR A 215 12.92 -26.06 6.10
CA THR A 215 13.74 -26.89 5.22
C THR A 215 13.30 -26.86 3.76
N LEU A 216 12.01 -26.67 3.49
CA LEU A 216 11.51 -26.51 2.13
C LEU A 216 12.00 -25.18 1.55
N ILE A 217 11.86 -24.10 2.32
CA ILE A 217 12.30 -22.74 1.94
C ILE A 217 13.81 -22.75 1.62
N GLU A 218 14.62 -23.29 2.53
CA GLU A 218 16.07 -23.42 2.35
C GLU A 218 16.41 -24.24 1.10
N SER A 219 15.69 -25.34 0.83
CA SER A 219 15.95 -26.20 -0.34
C SER A 219 15.66 -25.49 -1.67
N LEU A 220 14.61 -24.67 -1.72
CA LEU A 220 14.26 -23.85 -2.88
C LEU A 220 15.34 -22.79 -3.12
N GLN A 221 15.77 -22.11 -2.06
CA GLN A 221 16.81 -21.07 -2.12
C GLN A 221 18.18 -21.62 -2.49
N GLN A 222 18.57 -22.79 -1.96
CA GLN A 222 19.79 -23.50 -2.38
C GLN A 222 19.76 -23.89 -3.86
N SER A 223 18.57 -24.04 -4.44
CA SER A 223 18.36 -24.28 -5.87
C SER A 223 18.29 -22.98 -6.70
N GLY A 224 18.62 -21.83 -6.09
CA GLY A 224 18.66 -20.53 -6.76
C GLY A 224 17.29 -19.87 -6.93
N ARG A 225 16.27 -20.30 -6.18
CA ARG A 225 14.89 -19.80 -6.28
C ARG A 225 14.58 -18.84 -5.13
N ARG A 226 13.61 -17.96 -5.35
CA ARG A 226 13.03 -17.08 -4.33
C ARG A 226 11.75 -17.70 -3.77
N VAL A 227 11.43 -17.38 -2.51
CA VAL A 227 10.23 -17.87 -1.83
C VAL A 227 9.38 -16.71 -1.36
N LEU A 228 8.13 -16.67 -1.82
CA LEU A 228 7.11 -15.73 -1.39
C LEU A 228 6.14 -16.47 -0.44
N CYS A 229 6.01 -16.01 0.79
CA CYS A 229 5.21 -16.68 1.81
C CYS A 229 3.81 -16.07 1.92
N TYR A 230 2.80 -16.86 1.58
CA TYR A 230 1.39 -16.52 1.66
C TYR A 230 0.89 -16.53 3.10
N PHE A 231 0.08 -15.54 3.45
CA PHE A 231 -0.83 -15.60 4.59
C PHE A 231 -2.02 -14.69 4.35
N SER A 232 -3.19 -15.01 4.91
CA SER A 232 -4.30 -14.06 4.86
C SER A 232 -4.06 -12.89 5.81
N ALA A 233 -4.18 -11.66 5.29
CA ALA A 233 -4.05 -10.43 6.07
C ALA A 233 -5.39 -9.72 6.30
N GLY A 234 -6.37 -9.89 5.42
CA GLY A 234 -7.71 -9.34 5.59
C GLY A 234 -8.76 -10.33 6.11
N SER A 235 -8.38 -11.58 6.38
CA SER A 235 -9.26 -12.56 6.99
C SER A 235 -8.63 -13.35 8.13
N TYR A 236 -9.48 -13.75 9.06
CA TYR A 236 -9.22 -14.71 10.12
C TYR A 236 -9.46 -16.11 9.59
N GLU A 237 -8.60 -17.06 9.96
CA GLU A 237 -8.66 -18.48 9.58
C GLU A 237 -8.58 -19.34 10.86
N ASP A 238 -9.64 -20.07 11.21
CA ASP A 238 -9.76 -20.74 12.51
C ASP A 238 -8.76 -21.89 12.77
N TRP A 239 -8.16 -22.39 11.70
CA TRP A 239 -7.17 -23.46 11.72
C TRP A 239 -5.74 -22.94 11.95
N ARG A 240 -5.50 -21.64 11.89
CA ARG A 240 -4.16 -21.07 12.09
C ARG A 240 -3.77 -21.13 13.56
N THR A 241 -2.51 -21.48 13.82
CA THR A 241 -1.99 -21.64 15.19
C THR A 241 -2.07 -20.35 16.02
N ASP A 242 -2.11 -19.19 15.38
CA ASP A 242 -2.26 -17.86 16.00
C ASP A 242 -3.71 -17.35 16.01
N GLY A 243 -4.69 -18.13 15.52
CA GLY A 243 -6.10 -17.73 15.48
C GLY A 243 -6.68 -17.32 16.83
N HIS A 244 -6.17 -17.91 17.92
CA HIS A 244 -6.58 -17.58 19.29
C HIS A 244 -6.19 -16.16 19.76
N LEU A 245 -5.36 -15.43 19.01
CA LEU A 245 -4.98 -14.05 19.29
C LEU A 245 -6.02 -13.03 18.83
N PHE A 246 -6.90 -13.41 17.89
CA PHE A 246 -7.98 -12.56 17.43
C PHE A 246 -9.10 -12.49 18.47
N THR A 247 -9.65 -11.30 18.64
CA THR A 247 -10.80 -11.05 19.52
C THR A 247 -12.09 -10.97 18.71
N SER A 248 -13.24 -11.10 19.37
CA SER A 248 -14.53 -10.99 18.67
C SER A 248 -14.76 -9.62 18.03
N SER A 249 -14.10 -8.56 18.52
CA SER A 249 -14.16 -7.23 17.91
C SER A 249 -13.30 -7.08 16.65
N ASP A 250 -12.39 -8.02 16.40
CA ASP A 250 -11.57 -8.04 15.19
C ASP A 250 -12.30 -8.70 14.02
N LEU A 251 -13.42 -9.39 14.26
CA LEU A 251 -14.09 -10.24 13.27
C LEU A 251 -15.31 -9.57 12.65
N GLY A 252 -15.40 -9.67 11.33
CA GLY A 252 -16.57 -9.38 10.52
C GLY A 252 -17.34 -10.63 10.13
N ASP A 253 -18.10 -10.52 9.04
CA ASP A 253 -18.93 -11.58 8.49
C ASP A 253 -18.08 -12.77 8.00
N PRO A 254 -18.61 -14.01 8.05
CA PRO A 254 -17.97 -15.17 7.44
C PRO A 254 -17.77 -15.02 5.93
N MET A 255 -16.64 -15.50 5.42
CA MET A 255 -16.34 -15.52 3.99
C MET A 255 -17.00 -16.74 3.35
N GLY A 256 -18.20 -16.57 2.78
CA GLY A 256 -19.14 -17.67 2.49
C GLY A 256 -18.60 -18.95 1.80
N ASP A 257 -17.66 -18.84 0.85
CA ASP A 257 -17.07 -20.00 0.15
C ASP A 257 -16.00 -20.75 1.00
N TRP A 258 -15.58 -20.17 2.12
CA TRP A 258 -14.44 -20.58 2.93
C TRP A 258 -14.87 -20.79 4.40
N GLU A 259 -15.20 -22.04 4.73
CA GLU A 259 -15.64 -22.42 6.09
C GLU A 259 -14.52 -22.19 7.11
N GLY A 260 -14.85 -21.54 8.24
CA GLY A 260 -13.87 -21.19 9.27
C GLY A 260 -13.13 -19.87 9.02
N GLU A 261 -13.49 -19.15 7.95
CA GLU A 261 -12.87 -17.88 7.57
C GLU A 261 -13.82 -16.68 7.76
N ASN A 262 -13.32 -15.59 8.34
CA ASN A 262 -14.07 -14.36 8.61
C ASN A 262 -13.29 -13.14 8.14
N TRP A 263 -13.96 -12.10 7.65
CA TRP A 263 -13.31 -10.81 7.40
C TRP A 263 -12.72 -10.21 8.69
N LEU A 264 -11.65 -9.43 8.56
CA LEU A 264 -11.01 -8.74 9.69
C LEU A 264 -11.31 -7.23 9.68
N ASP A 265 -11.43 -6.66 10.88
CA ASP A 265 -11.40 -5.20 11.05
C ASP A 265 -9.95 -4.70 10.98
N ILE A 266 -9.53 -4.34 9.76
CA ILE A 266 -8.18 -3.86 9.43
C ILE A 266 -7.80 -2.52 10.11
N ARG A 267 -8.76 -1.86 10.77
CA ARG A 267 -8.52 -0.66 11.59
C ARG A 267 -8.03 -1.03 13.00
N SER A 268 -8.20 -2.28 13.40
CA SER A 268 -7.80 -2.79 14.71
C SER A 268 -6.27 -2.81 14.87
N ALA A 269 -5.79 -2.25 15.98
CA ALA A 269 -4.39 -2.36 16.37
C ALA A 269 -3.98 -3.83 16.63
N ASN A 270 -4.89 -4.65 17.17
CA ASN A 270 -4.62 -6.07 17.43
C ASN A 270 -4.39 -6.84 16.12
N VAL A 271 -5.21 -6.58 15.10
CA VAL A 271 -5.04 -7.17 13.76
C VAL A 271 -3.68 -6.78 13.17
N ARG A 272 -3.31 -5.50 13.25
CA ARG A 272 -2.00 -5.01 12.78
C ARG A 272 -0.83 -5.67 13.52
N ASP A 273 -0.92 -5.82 14.84
CA ASP A 273 0.11 -6.50 15.64
C ASP A 273 0.26 -7.98 15.24
N ILE A 274 -0.86 -8.68 14.98
CA ILE A 274 -0.85 -10.07 14.50
C ILE A 274 -0.20 -10.16 13.12
N MET A 275 -0.53 -9.26 12.18
CA MET A 275 0.10 -9.28 10.85
C MET A 275 1.59 -8.97 10.88
N ARG A 276 2.02 -8.04 11.75
CA ARG A 276 3.45 -7.83 11.99
C ARG A 276 4.11 -9.11 12.53
N ALA A 277 3.47 -9.81 13.46
CA ALA A 277 3.99 -11.08 13.98
C ALA A 277 4.09 -12.17 12.90
N ARG A 278 3.12 -12.24 11.97
CA ARG A 278 3.17 -13.14 10.80
C ARG A 278 4.33 -12.79 9.86
N MET A 279 4.59 -11.52 9.59
CA MET A 279 5.75 -11.11 8.79
C MET A 279 7.09 -11.38 9.50
N VAL A 280 7.15 -11.22 10.83
CA VAL A 280 8.32 -11.64 11.63
C VAL A 280 8.54 -13.15 11.53
N LEU A 281 7.46 -13.95 11.52
CA LEU A 281 7.56 -15.39 11.27
C LEU A 281 8.09 -15.66 9.86
N ALA A 282 7.61 -14.96 8.83
CA ALA A 282 8.11 -15.09 7.46
C ALA A 282 9.61 -14.79 7.35
N GLN A 283 10.06 -13.67 7.95
CA GLN A 283 11.47 -13.32 8.04
C GLN A 283 12.28 -14.41 8.76
N THR A 284 11.78 -14.89 9.90
CA THR A 284 12.44 -15.92 10.72
C THR A 284 12.58 -17.25 9.96
N LYS A 285 11.59 -17.61 9.14
CA LYS A 285 11.61 -18.81 8.30
C LYS A 285 12.48 -18.64 7.04
N GLY A 286 12.95 -17.42 6.77
CA GLY A 286 13.82 -17.10 5.65
C GLY A 286 13.09 -16.83 4.34
N CYS A 287 11.80 -16.48 4.36
CA CYS A 287 11.08 -16.07 3.15
C CYS A 287 11.79 -14.86 2.51
N ASP A 288 11.79 -14.78 1.17
CA ASP A 288 12.33 -13.62 0.44
C ASP A 288 11.29 -12.48 0.32
N GLY A 289 10.01 -12.81 0.50
CA GLY A 289 8.91 -11.86 0.55
C GLY A 289 7.62 -12.51 1.04
N VAL A 290 6.55 -11.74 1.05
CA VAL A 290 5.22 -12.15 1.51
C VAL A 290 4.10 -11.82 0.51
N GLU A 291 3.05 -12.64 0.54
CA GLU A 291 1.78 -12.41 -0.15
C GLU A 291 0.66 -12.30 0.91
N PRO A 292 0.35 -11.08 1.38
CA PRO A 292 -0.78 -10.82 2.25
C PRO A 292 -2.09 -10.88 1.44
N ASP A 293 -2.95 -11.86 1.73
CA ASP A 293 -4.23 -12.07 1.01
C ASP A 293 -5.41 -11.31 1.63
N ASN A 294 -6.51 -11.21 0.88
CA ASN A 294 -7.78 -10.59 1.28
C ASN A 294 -7.65 -9.09 1.61
N VAL A 295 -6.73 -8.40 0.95
CA VAL A 295 -6.42 -6.97 1.18
C VAL A 295 -7.29 -6.01 0.36
N ASP A 296 -8.53 -6.41 0.06
CA ASP A 296 -9.52 -5.68 -0.73
C ASP A 296 -10.90 -5.65 -0.02
N GLY A 297 -10.90 -5.73 1.31
CA GLY A 297 -12.10 -5.81 2.13
C GLY A 297 -13.10 -4.67 1.92
N TYR A 298 -12.64 -3.44 1.65
CA TYR A 298 -13.52 -2.29 1.38
C TYR A 298 -14.45 -2.50 0.16
N ALA A 299 -14.04 -3.35 -0.78
CA ALA A 299 -14.81 -3.68 -1.99
C ALA A 299 -15.75 -4.87 -1.79
N ASN A 300 -15.79 -5.46 -0.58
CA ASN A 300 -16.50 -6.68 -0.26
C ASN A 300 -17.56 -6.48 0.84
N SER A 301 -18.50 -7.42 0.93
CA SER A 301 -19.49 -7.45 2.02
C SER A 301 -18.87 -8.07 3.28
N THR A 302 -18.21 -7.24 4.08
CA THR A 302 -17.42 -7.70 5.24
C THR A 302 -18.16 -7.71 6.58
N GLY A 303 -19.37 -7.15 6.64
CA GLY A 303 -20.07 -6.88 7.91
C GLY A 303 -19.42 -5.77 8.75
N LEU A 304 -18.35 -5.15 8.24
CA LEU A 304 -17.60 -4.09 8.87
C LEU A 304 -17.69 -2.82 7.99
N PRO A 305 -17.71 -1.62 8.57
CA PRO A 305 -17.76 -0.38 7.81
C PRO A 305 -16.37 0.01 7.29
N LEU A 306 -15.73 -0.88 6.51
CA LEU A 306 -14.42 -0.62 5.92
C LEU A 306 -14.55 0.33 4.74
N THR A 307 -13.75 1.40 4.75
CA THR A 307 -13.71 2.39 3.69
C THR A 307 -12.50 2.18 2.77
N TYR A 308 -12.51 2.87 1.63
CA TYR A 308 -11.34 2.96 0.75
C TYR A 308 -10.08 3.43 1.52
N ALA A 309 -10.22 4.46 2.36
CA ALA A 309 -9.11 5.03 3.13
C ALA A 309 -8.58 4.05 4.20
N ASP A 310 -9.46 3.29 4.84
CA ASP A 310 -9.05 2.24 5.79
C ASP A 310 -8.19 1.19 5.09
N GLN A 311 -8.57 0.77 3.88
CA GLN A 311 -7.80 -0.21 3.10
C GLN A 311 -6.45 0.34 2.66
N ILE A 312 -6.39 1.58 2.15
CA ILE A 312 -5.12 2.23 1.81
C ILE A 312 -4.18 2.25 3.02
N SER A 313 -4.68 2.72 4.17
CA SER A 313 -3.90 2.79 5.41
C SER A 313 -3.39 1.41 5.86
N TYR A 314 -4.18 0.37 5.67
CA TYR A 314 -3.79 -0.98 6.04
C TYR A 314 -2.77 -1.57 5.05
N ASN A 315 -2.99 -1.40 3.75
CA ASN A 315 -2.12 -1.95 2.72
C ASN A 315 -0.74 -1.29 2.72
N ARG A 316 -0.67 0.04 2.98
CA ARG A 316 0.61 0.73 3.22
C ARG A 316 1.33 0.19 4.46
N PHE A 317 0.62 0.03 5.58
CA PHE A 317 1.19 -0.60 6.78
C PHE A 317 1.76 -1.99 6.52
N LEU A 318 1.08 -2.83 5.72
CA LEU A 318 1.58 -4.15 5.35
C LEU A 318 2.88 -4.04 4.53
N ALA A 319 2.90 -3.16 3.54
CA ALA A 319 4.08 -2.95 2.71
C ALA A 319 5.28 -2.43 3.51
N ASP A 320 5.07 -1.38 4.31
CA ASP A 320 6.10 -0.78 5.15
C ASP A 320 6.66 -1.79 6.16
N THR A 321 5.77 -2.58 6.79
CA THR A 321 6.20 -3.61 7.76
C THR A 321 7.01 -4.72 7.08
N ALA A 322 6.65 -5.13 5.86
CA ALA A 322 7.44 -6.10 5.10
C ALA A 322 8.82 -5.53 4.77
N HIS A 323 8.90 -4.30 4.28
CA HIS A 323 10.15 -3.62 3.93
C HIS A 323 11.06 -3.37 5.13
N GLU A 324 10.50 -2.97 6.29
CA GLU A 324 11.22 -2.88 7.57
C GLU A 324 11.87 -4.20 7.97
N LEU A 325 11.24 -5.32 7.61
CA LEU A 325 11.73 -6.68 7.85
C LEU A 325 12.59 -7.22 6.70
N GLY A 326 12.90 -6.40 5.69
CA GLY A 326 13.72 -6.82 4.55
C GLY A 326 13.05 -7.85 3.64
N LEU A 327 11.72 -7.86 3.60
CA LEU A 327 10.90 -8.76 2.80
C LEU A 327 10.29 -8.00 1.60
N ALA A 328 10.27 -8.62 0.43
CA ALA A 328 9.40 -8.15 -0.66
C ALA A 328 7.92 -8.33 -0.31
N VAL A 329 7.02 -7.57 -0.93
CA VAL A 329 5.56 -7.66 -0.66
C VAL A 329 4.73 -7.58 -1.95
N ALA A 330 3.80 -8.53 -2.11
CA ALA A 330 2.86 -8.57 -3.23
C ALA A 330 1.54 -7.90 -2.90
N LEU A 331 1.02 -7.06 -3.80
CA LEU A 331 -0.38 -6.62 -3.73
C LEU A 331 -1.27 -7.72 -4.31
N LYS A 332 -2.23 -8.19 -3.53
CA LYS A 332 -3.12 -9.28 -3.92
C LYS A 332 -4.50 -8.76 -4.32
N ASN A 333 -4.85 -8.95 -5.60
CA ASN A 333 -6.09 -8.48 -6.23
C ASN A 333 -6.25 -6.95 -6.17
N ASP A 334 -6.73 -6.39 -5.04
CA ASP A 334 -7.03 -4.96 -4.76
C ASP A 334 -6.89 -3.96 -5.94
N LEU A 335 -7.66 -4.21 -7.00
CA LEU A 335 -7.45 -3.54 -8.29
C LEU A 335 -7.86 -2.07 -8.25
N GLY A 336 -8.80 -1.72 -7.37
CA GLY A 336 -9.33 -0.36 -7.23
C GLY A 336 -8.37 0.61 -6.54
N GLN A 337 -7.30 0.11 -5.92
CA GLN A 337 -6.31 0.92 -5.21
C GLN A 337 -4.91 0.85 -5.83
N VAL A 338 -4.76 0.21 -7.00
CA VAL A 338 -3.43 0.01 -7.63
C VAL A 338 -2.69 1.33 -7.85
N GLU A 339 -3.35 2.39 -8.34
CA GLU A 339 -2.68 3.68 -8.60
C GLU A 339 -2.11 4.31 -7.31
N ASP A 340 -2.79 4.13 -6.18
CA ASP A 340 -2.37 4.66 -4.87
C ASP A 340 -1.37 3.76 -4.13
N LEU A 341 -1.24 2.49 -4.52
CA LEU A 341 -0.44 1.47 -3.84
C LEU A 341 0.76 0.97 -4.65
N VAL A 342 0.80 1.19 -5.96
CA VAL A 342 1.83 0.62 -6.85
C VAL A 342 3.25 0.98 -6.43
N THR A 343 3.48 2.14 -5.81
CA THR A 343 4.81 2.55 -5.32
C THR A 343 5.26 1.76 -4.09
N TYR A 344 4.34 1.23 -3.28
CA TYR A 344 4.61 0.52 -2.03
C TYR A 344 4.85 -0.98 -2.21
N PHE A 345 4.23 -1.60 -3.20
CA PHE A 345 4.34 -3.05 -3.41
C PHE A 345 5.40 -3.38 -4.46
N ASP A 346 6.08 -4.51 -4.31
CA ASP A 346 7.18 -4.90 -5.20
C ASP A 346 6.70 -5.70 -6.42
N LEU A 347 5.53 -6.32 -6.32
CA LEU A 347 4.87 -7.10 -7.37
C LEU A 347 3.35 -7.13 -7.13
N ALA A 348 2.61 -7.58 -8.14
CA ALA A 348 1.18 -7.88 -7.99
C ALA A 348 0.92 -9.37 -8.23
N ILE A 349 0.10 -9.97 -7.37
CA ILE A 349 -0.53 -11.27 -7.61
C ILE A 349 -2.02 -11.02 -7.83
N ASN A 350 -2.52 -11.48 -8.97
CA ASN A 350 -3.93 -11.30 -9.31
C ASN A 350 -4.57 -12.63 -9.68
N GLU A 351 -5.85 -12.77 -9.35
CA GLU A 351 -6.67 -13.90 -9.76
C GLU A 351 -7.72 -13.47 -10.79
N SER A 352 -7.73 -14.16 -11.93
CA SER A 352 -8.83 -14.13 -12.90
C SER A 352 -9.08 -12.79 -13.61
N CYS A 353 -8.08 -11.92 -13.78
CA CYS A 353 -8.32 -10.62 -14.45
C CYS A 353 -8.81 -10.78 -15.90
N HIS A 354 -8.45 -11.87 -16.61
CA HIS A 354 -8.92 -12.09 -17.97
C HIS A 354 -10.37 -12.57 -17.99
N LYS A 355 -10.81 -13.28 -16.95
CA LYS A 355 -12.21 -13.67 -16.78
C LYS A 355 -13.09 -12.44 -16.60
N TYR A 356 -12.64 -11.47 -15.81
CA TYR A 356 -13.42 -10.27 -15.46
C TYR A 356 -13.13 -9.05 -16.34
N ASN A 357 -12.18 -9.17 -17.29
CA ASN A 357 -11.77 -8.10 -18.19
C ASN A 357 -11.27 -6.85 -17.45
N GLU A 358 -10.39 -7.06 -16.49
CA GLU A 358 -9.87 -6.03 -15.56
C GLU A 358 -8.34 -5.98 -15.52
N CYS A 359 -7.65 -6.78 -16.35
CA CYS A 359 -6.18 -6.84 -16.41
C CYS A 359 -5.50 -5.49 -16.67
N PHE A 360 -6.21 -4.54 -17.30
CA PHE A 360 -5.68 -3.22 -17.60
C PHE A 360 -5.42 -2.39 -16.34
N LEU A 361 -6.10 -2.69 -15.22
CA LEU A 361 -5.89 -2.01 -13.93
C LEU A 361 -4.52 -2.32 -13.32
N LEU A 362 -3.83 -3.36 -13.78
CA LEU A 362 -2.49 -3.77 -13.31
C LEU A 362 -1.35 -3.15 -14.13
N GLN A 363 -1.64 -2.36 -15.17
CA GLN A 363 -0.63 -1.69 -15.99
C GLN A 363 0.31 -0.74 -15.22
N PRO A 364 -0.09 -0.10 -14.11
CA PRO A 364 0.85 0.69 -13.30
C PRO A 364 2.06 -0.12 -12.81
N PHE A 365 1.87 -1.38 -12.37
CA PHE A 365 2.98 -2.25 -11.95
C PHE A 365 3.96 -2.50 -13.12
N ILE A 366 3.41 -2.83 -14.30
CA ILE A 366 4.21 -3.05 -15.50
C ILE A 366 4.98 -1.78 -15.89
N THR A 367 4.33 -0.62 -15.85
CA THR A 367 4.98 0.67 -16.17
C THR A 367 6.14 0.98 -15.22
N GLN A 368 6.06 0.54 -13.96
CA GLN A 368 7.13 0.64 -12.97
C GLN A 368 8.15 -0.52 -12.99
N ASN A 369 8.14 -1.36 -14.03
CA ASN A 369 9.02 -2.52 -14.17
C ASN A 369 8.85 -3.59 -13.07
N LYS A 370 7.68 -3.63 -12.43
CA LYS A 370 7.30 -4.62 -11.41
C LYS A 370 6.50 -5.76 -12.05
N PRO A 371 6.72 -7.03 -11.67
CA PRO A 371 6.01 -8.14 -12.27
C PRO A 371 4.54 -8.21 -11.82
N VAL A 372 3.69 -8.61 -12.76
CA VAL A 372 2.29 -9.00 -12.51
C VAL A 372 2.17 -10.49 -12.75
N LEU A 373 1.78 -11.22 -11.72
CA LEU A 373 1.64 -12.67 -11.70
C LEU A 373 0.15 -13.01 -11.61
N ASN A 374 -0.41 -13.57 -12.68
CA ASN A 374 -1.85 -13.78 -12.78
C ASN A 374 -2.23 -15.27 -12.77
N ALA A 375 -3.23 -15.65 -11.98
CA ALA A 375 -3.76 -17.02 -11.94
C ALA A 375 -5.16 -17.08 -12.57
N GLU A 376 -5.38 -18.02 -13.49
CA GLU A 376 -6.69 -18.30 -14.10
C GLU A 376 -7.18 -19.70 -13.75
N TYR A 377 -8.48 -19.85 -13.50
CA TYR A 377 -9.07 -21.11 -13.03
C TYR A 377 -10.11 -21.72 -13.96
N ALA A 378 -10.54 -20.98 -14.98
CA ALA A 378 -11.67 -21.39 -15.78
C ALA A 378 -11.37 -22.68 -16.56
N SER A 379 -12.25 -23.67 -16.43
CA SER A 379 -12.10 -24.98 -17.09
C SER A 379 -11.92 -24.91 -18.61
N LYS A 380 -12.42 -23.84 -19.24
CA LYS A 380 -12.18 -23.56 -20.67
C LYS A 380 -10.69 -23.47 -21.00
N TYR A 381 -9.88 -22.86 -20.14
CA TYR A 381 -8.43 -22.71 -20.36
C TYR A 381 -7.69 -24.03 -20.11
N VAL A 382 -8.26 -24.96 -19.35
CA VAL A 382 -7.71 -26.31 -19.16
C VAL A 382 -8.01 -27.18 -20.37
N ASN A 383 -9.27 -27.20 -20.80
CA ASN A 383 -9.80 -28.18 -21.74
C ASN A 383 -9.71 -27.76 -23.22
N ASP A 384 -9.58 -26.46 -23.52
CA ASP A 384 -9.50 -25.94 -24.88
C ASP A 384 -8.13 -25.28 -25.13
N PRO A 385 -7.22 -25.94 -25.87
CA PRO A 385 -5.91 -25.39 -26.21
C PRO A 385 -5.98 -24.06 -26.99
N THR A 386 -7.00 -23.84 -27.81
CA THR A 386 -7.15 -22.60 -28.60
C THR A 386 -7.55 -21.44 -27.69
N ALA A 387 -8.48 -21.69 -26.76
CA ALA A 387 -8.85 -20.70 -25.76
C ALA A 387 -7.67 -20.37 -24.83
N ARG A 388 -6.87 -21.37 -24.46
CA ARG A 388 -5.64 -21.17 -23.68
C ARG A 388 -4.58 -20.39 -24.47
N GLU A 389 -4.36 -20.69 -25.73
CA GLU A 389 -3.41 -19.93 -26.56
C GLU A 389 -3.84 -18.45 -26.68
N THR A 390 -5.14 -18.19 -26.82
CA THR A 390 -5.69 -16.83 -26.83
C THR A 390 -5.44 -16.11 -25.51
N LEU A 391 -5.67 -16.78 -24.37
CA LEU A 391 -5.34 -16.27 -23.04
C LEU A 391 -3.85 -15.94 -22.93
N CYS A 392 -2.98 -16.87 -23.33
CA CYS A 392 -1.54 -16.70 -23.20
C CYS A 392 -1.03 -15.55 -24.07
N ASN A 393 -1.55 -15.39 -25.30
CA ASN A 393 -1.21 -14.24 -26.14
C ASN A 393 -1.66 -12.92 -25.52
N ALA A 394 -2.83 -12.88 -24.88
CA ALA A 394 -3.31 -11.71 -24.15
C ALA A 394 -2.43 -11.39 -22.92
N SER A 395 -2.10 -12.41 -22.11
CA SER A 395 -1.19 -12.28 -20.96
C SER A 395 0.13 -11.61 -21.35
N LYS A 396 0.77 -12.10 -22.42
CA LYS A 396 2.03 -11.54 -22.92
C LYS A 396 1.89 -10.12 -23.43
N ALA A 397 0.78 -9.82 -24.11
CA ALA A 397 0.49 -8.47 -24.60
C ALA A 397 0.34 -7.45 -23.46
N PHE A 398 -0.13 -7.88 -22.28
CA PHE A 398 -0.18 -7.04 -21.08
C PHE A 398 1.15 -6.99 -20.30
N GLY A 399 2.14 -7.81 -20.65
CA GLY A 399 3.41 -7.91 -19.91
C GLY A 399 3.33 -8.71 -18.61
N MET A 400 2.31 -9.57 -18.45
CA MET A 400 2.10 -10.36 -17.23
C MET A 400 2.40 -11.85 -17.43
N HIS A 401 2.71 -12.53 -16.33
CA HIS A 401 2.92 -13.98 -16.31
C HIS A 401 1.65 -14.70 -15.83
N THR A 402 0.88 -15.29 -16.76
CA THR A 402 -0.31 -16.06 -16.40
C THR A 402 -0.04 -17.56 -16.22
N LEU A 403 -0.53 -18.13 -15.13
CA LEU A 403 -0.68 -19.58 -14.94
C LEU A 403 -2.16 -19.96 -14.94
N VAL A 404 -2.49 -21.10 -15.54
CA VAL A 404 -3.79 -21.76 -15.32
C VAL A 404 -3.58 -22.86 -14.27
N LEU A 405 -4.25 -22.71 -13.13
CA LEU A 405 -4.07 -23.54 -11.94
C LEU A 405 -5.41 -24.14 -11.47
N PRO A 406 -5.40 -25.19 -10.62
CA PRO A 406 -6.60 -25.58 -9.89
C PRO A 406 -6.94 -24.54 -8.80
N ARG A 407 -8.22 -24.26 -8.57
CA ARG A 407 -8.69 -23.22 -7.62
C ARG A 407 -8.18 -23.41 -6.17
N ASN A 408 -7.99 -24.65 -5.73
CA ASN A 408 -7.46 -24.97 -4.40
C ASN A 408 -5.92 -25.09 -4.36
N LEU A 409 -5.22 -24.73 -5.44
CA LEU A 409 -3.76 -24.56 -5.47
C LEU A 409 -2.98 -25.78 -4.95
N HIS A 410 -3.41 -26.98 -5.35
CA HIS A 410 -2.85 -28.28 -4.94
C HIS A 410 -1.94 -28.92 -6.02
N ASP A 411 -1.60 -28.16 -7.07
CA ASP A 411 -0.78 -28.62 -8.20
C ASP A 411 -1.33 -29.83 -8.99
N GLY A 412 -2.65 -30.02 -9.01
CA GLY A 412 -3.28 -31.05 -9.86
C GLY A 412 -3.03 -30.84 -11.37
N PHE A 413 -2.75 -29.59 -11.77
CA PHE A 413 -2.20 -29.23 -13.08
C PHE A 413 -1.52 -27.85 -13.00
N ARG A 414 -0.58 -27.60 -13.91
CA ARG A 414 0.04 -26.29 -14.13
C ARG A 414 0.17 -26.05 -15.63
N LEU A 415 -0.58 -25.08 -16.15
CA LEU A 415 -0.47 -24.67 -17.55
C LEU A 415 0.10 -23.27 -17.61
N ASP A 416 1.30 -23.19 -18.17
CA ASP A 416 2.13 -22.00 -18.17
C ASP A 416 1.99 -21.25 -19.50
N CYS A 417 1.60 -19.98 -19.44
CA CYS A 417 1.55 -19.14 -20.63
C CYS A 417 2.92 -18.60 -21.05
N GLY A 418 3.89 -18.60 -20.14
CA GLY A 418 5.17 -17.93 -20.28
C GLY A 418 5.03 -16.41 -20.31
N MET A 419 6.18 -15.75 -20.44
CA MET A 419 6.31 -14.32 -20.67
C MET A 419 6.31 -13.96 -22.16
#